data_AF-A0A2E6M3W9-F1
#
_entry.id   AF-A0A2E6M3W9-F1
#
_cell.length_a   1.000
_cell.length_b   1.000
_cell.length_c   1.000
_cell.angle_alpha   90.00
_cell.angle_beta   90.00
_cell.angle_gamma   90.00
#
_symmetry.space_group_name_H-M   'P 1'
#
loop_
_entity.id
_entity.type
_entity.pdbx_description
1 polymer ?
#
loop_
_entity_poly.entity_id
_entity_poly.type
_entity_poly.pdbx_seq_one_letter_code
_entity_poly.pdbx_strand_id
1 'polypeptide(L)'
;MTLKLTPIDFIKNKNVLLFDGKPIFALRYECHHSKGYRGWDSIRSDLQKCSDCIDFLKENEKNPSTITWAVTTALIITYGRCFTSTDGNRTQLEQSDIPAEYLETHNRVMAFRNRYIAHASGAGEASYNIFGLYPNKKCKQILTIAAPHYFRLSGIGPENLNDLKSISEYLQKKCKTKMEKCFQEIVKKIHNLNLDELYENFADENLDQNYFPRFTPGEYKLHEFTLHPDTSVTVNVKQ
;
A
#
# COMPACT_ATOMS: atom_id res chain seq x y z
N MET A 1 -0.07 7.80 26.99
CA MET A 1 0.88 7.53 25.88
C MET A 1 1.49 8.86 25.48
N THR A 2 2.80 8.99 25.58
CA THR A 2 3.51 10.28 25.52
C THR A 2 3.63 10.79 24.09
N LEU A 3 3.31 12.06 23.89
CA LEU A 3 3.46 12.80 22.65
C LEU A 3 4.95 13.16 22.51
N LYS A 4 5.55 12.90 21.34
CA LYS A 4 6.96 13.22 21.09
C LYS A 4 7.04 14.29 20.01
N LEU A 5 7.58 15.44 20.40
CA LEU A 5 7.93 16.53 19.51
C LEU A 5 9.44 16.50 19.27
N THR A 6 9.86 16.80 18.06
CA THR A 6 11.29 16.95 17.75
C THR A 6 11.43 18.14 16.81
N PRO A 7 12.10 19.24 17.22
CA PRO A 7 12.43 20.32 16.30
C PRO A 7 13.26 19.77 15.13
N ILE A 8 12.92 20.24 13.95
CA ILE A 8 13.64 19.90 12.72
C ILE A 8 14.81 20.87 12.60
N ASP A 9 16.03 20.40 12.88
CA ASP A 9 17.27 21.20 12.77
C ASP A 9 17.52 21.57 11.30
N PHE A 10 17.37 22.87 11.01
CA PHE A 10 17.45 23.45 9.67
C PHE A 10 18.88 23.74 9.21
N ILE A 11 19.86 23.77 10.13
CA ILE A 11 21.27 24.04 9.83
C ILE A 11 21.93 22.77 9.28
N LYS A 12 21.52 21.60 9.76
CA LYS A 12 22.09 20.29 9.34
C LYS A 12 21.33 19.60 8.21
N ASN A 13 20.09 19.99 7.93
CA ASN A 13 19.27 19.41 6.86
C ASN A 13 18.91 20.46 5.80
N LYS A 14 19.16 20.16 4.53
CA LYS A 14 18.65 20.94 3.37
C LYS A 14 17.12 20.88 3.20
N ASN A 15 16.41 20.27 4.15
CA ASN A 15 14.98 19.96 4.11
C ASN A 15 14.23 20.92 5.04
N VAL A 16 14.10 22.18 4.63
CA VAL A 16 13.44 23.23 5.41
C VAL A 16 12.04 23.47 4.87
N LEU A 17 11.04 23.57 5.74
CA LEU A 17 9.73 24.07 5.33
C LEU A 17 9.88 25.56 5.02
N LEU A 18 9.50 25.94 3.80
CA LEU A 18 9.57 27.33 3.34
C LEU A 18 8.16 27.91 3.21
N PHE A 19 7.99 29.14 3.67
CA PHE A 19 6.85 30.01 3.41
C PHE A 19 7.37 31.30 2.77
N ASP A 20 6.87 31.68 1.59
CA ASP A 20 7.41 32.76 0.76
C ASP A 20 8.94 32.69 0.53
N GLY A 21 9.48 31.47 0.38
CA GLY A 21 10.92 31.25 0.21
C GLY A 21 11.75 31.46 1.48
N LYS A 22 11.12 31.74 2.63
CA LYS A 22 11.78 31.85 3.94
C LYS A 22 11.49 30.63 4.83
N PRO A 23 12.45 30.19 5.65
CA PRO A 23 12.27 29.07 6.56
C PRO A 23 11.23 29.37 7.64
N ILE A 24 10.44 28.36 8.01
CA ILE A 24 9.51 28.42 9.15
C ILE A 24 9.86 27.35 10.19
N PHE A 25 9.53 27.63 11.46
CA PHE A 25 9.66 26.62 12.51
C PHE A 25 8.78 25.40 12.23
N ALA A 26 9.36 24.22 12.46
CA ALA A 26 8.76 22.95 12.13
C ALA A 26 9.08 21.94 13.21
N LEU A 27 8.05 21.33 13.77
CA LEU A 27 8.16 20.24 14.74
C LEU A 27 7.70 18.95 14.08
N ARG A 28 8.55 17.92 14.13
CA ARG A 28 8.11 16.56 13.85
C ARG A 28 7.24 16.08 15.00
N TYR A 29 6.06 15.59 14.65
CA TYR A 29 5.05 15.09 15.59
C TYR A 29 4.89 13.58 15.49
N GLU A 30 5.16 12.86 16.59
CA GLU A 30 4.96 11.41 16.67
C GLU A 30 3.93 11.04 17.75
N CYS A 31 2.86 10.36 17.33
CA CYS A 31 1.87 9.79 18.24
C CYS A 31 1.29 8.48 17.67
N HIS A 32 0.43 7.81 18.44
CA HIS A 32 -0.18 6.56 17.96
C HIS A 32 -1.11 6.77 16.76
N HIS A 33 -1.78 7.92 16.64
CA HIS A 33 -2.61 8.22 15.47
C HIS A 33 -1.77 8.51 14.23
N SER A 34 -0.58 9.13 14.35
CA SER A 34 0.29 9.32 13.18
C SER A 34 0.87 7.99 12.68
N LYS A 35 1.19 7.07 13.60
CA LYS A 35 1.49 5.66 13.24
C LYS A 35 0.30 4.98 12.55
N GLY A 36 -0.91 5.15 13.09
CA GLY A 36 -2.14 4.62 12.49
C GLY A 36 -2.39 5.14 11.08
N TYR A 37 -2.26 6.46 10.87
CA TYR A 37 -2.40 7.11 9.57
C TYR A 37 -1.42 6.51 8.55
N ARG A 38 -0.13 6.45 8.91
CA ARG A 38 0.91 5.85 8.06
C ARG A 38 0.62 4.39 7.72
N GLY A 39 0.14 3.61 8.69
CA GLY A 39 -0.24 2.22 8.47
C GLY A 39 -1.35 2.08 7.43
N TRP A 40 -2.42 2.88 7.54
CA TRP A 40 -3.53 2.84 6.58
C TRP A 40 -3.13 3.36 5.20
N ASP A 41 -2.26 4.38 5.13
CA ASP A 41 -1.76 4.90 3.86
C ASP A 41 -0.87 3.87 3.13
N SER A 42 -0.02 3.15 3.88
CA SER A 42 0.77 2.05 3.32
C SER A 42 -0.11 0.96 2.72
N ILE A 43 -1.18 0.54 3.42
CA ILE A 43 -2.14 -0.45 2.91
C ILE A 43 -2.84 0.09 1.66
N ARG A 44 -3.28 1.35 1.68
CA ARG A 44 -3.92 1.99 0.53
C ARG A 44 -3.00 2.01 -0.70
N SER A 45 -1.72 2.35 -0.50
CA SER A 45 -0.72 2.34 -1.57
C SER A 45 -0.48 0.93 -2.12
N ASP A 46 -0.42 -0.09 -1.27
CA ASP A 46 -0.26 -1.48 -1.71
C ASP A 46 -1.50 -1.96 -2.49
N LEU A 47 -2.72 -1.59 -2.06
CA LEU A 47 -3.96 -1.86 -2.82
C LEU A 47 -4.00 -1.13 -4.17
N GLN A 48 -3.42 0.07 -4.28
CA GLN A 48 -3.30 0.75 -5.57
C GLN A 48 -2.36 -0.01 -6.51
N LYS A 49 -1.21 -0.49 -6.02
CA LYS A 49 -0.31 -1.34 -6.81
C LYS A 49 -1.00 -2.63 -7.26
N CYS A 50 -1.87 -3.21 -6.42
CA CYS A 50 -2.69 -4.35 -6.83
C CYS A 50 -3.58 -4.00 -8.03
N SER A 51 -4.25 -2.84 -8.03
CA SER A 51 -5.02 -2.38 -9.18
C SER A 51 -4.15 -2.22 -10.43
N ASP A 52 -2.97 -1.63 -10.31
CA ASP A 52 -2.02 -1.45 -11.43
C ASP A 52 -1.57 -2.80 -12.00
N CYS A 53 -1.29 -3.78 -11.12
CA CYS A 53 -0.95 -5.15 -11.53
C CYS A 53 -2.12 -5.83 -12.25
N ILE A 54 -3.35 -5.65 -11.75
CA ILE A 54 -4.55 -6.23 -12.37
C ILE A 54 -4.76 -5.66 -13.77
N ASP A 55 -4.60 -4.35 -13.95
CA ASP A 55 -4.78 -3.70 -15.24
C ASP A 55 -3.72 -4.19 -16.25
N PHE A 56 -2.45 -4.27 -15.82
CA PHE A 56 -1.40 -4.88 -16.64
C PHE A 56 -1.72 -6.34 -17.04
N LEU A 57 -2.21 -7.15 -16.11
CA LEU A 57 -2.53 -8.56 -16.38
C LEU A 57 -3.70 -8.71 -17.36
N LYS A 58 -4.71 -7.84 -17.28
CA LYS A 58 -5.84 -7.83 -18.22
C LYS A 58 -5.40 -7.44 -19.63
N GLU A 59 -4.54 -6.43 -19.75
CA GLU A 59 -3.99 -6.01 -21.04
C GLU A 59 -3.15 -7.12 -21.71
N ASN A 60 -2.56 -8.00 -20.91
CA ASN A 60 -1.65 -9.06 -21.37
C ASN A 60 -2.25 -10.48 -21.26
N GLU A 61 -3.56 -10.62 -21.06
CA GLU A 61 -4.22 -11.91 -20.79
C GLU A 61 -3.94 -12.96 -21.87
N LYS A 62 -3.89 -12.55 -23.14
CA LYS A 62 -3.68 -13.44 -24.29
C LYS A 62 -2.22 -13.84 -24.50
N ASN A 63 -1.28 -13.24 -23.77
CA ASN A 63 0.16 -13.40 -23.95
C ASN A 63 0.85 -13.82 -22.64
N PRO A 64 0.54 -15.02 -22.10
CA PRO A 64 1.18 -15.49 -20.89
C PRO A 64 2.70 -15.58 -21.08
N SER A 65 3.45 -14.98 -20.15
CA SER A 65 4.91 -14.90 -20.19
C SER A 65 5.49 -14.95 -18.77
N THR A 66 6.81 -15.02 -18.66
CA THR A 66 7.52 -14.86 -17.38
C THR A 66 7.17 -13.53 -16.71
N ILE A 67 6.88 -12.48 -17.48
CA ILE A 67 6.50 -11.17 -16.94
C ILE A 67 5.10 -11.22 -16.32
N THR A 68 4.09 -11.78 -17.02
CA THR A 68 2.74 -11.91 -16.46
C THR A 68 2.73 -12.80 -15.22
N TRP A 69 3.58 -13.83 -15.18
CA TRP A 69 3.79 -14.65 -13.99
C TRP A 69 4.40 -13.87 -12.82
N ALA A 70 5.44 -13.07 -13.09
CA ALA A 70 6.08 -12.23 -12.07
C ALA A 70 5.10 -11.20 -11.50
N VAL A 71 4.29 -10.54 -12.36
CA VAL A 71 3.26 -9.59 -11.94
C VAL A 71 2.14 -10.28 -11.16
N THR A 72 1.73 -11.49 -11.56
CA THR A 72 0.77 -12.30 -10.78
C THR A 72 1.30 -12.59 -9.38
N THR A 73 2.57 -12.98 -9.28
CA THR A 73 3.22 -13.24 -7.99
C THR A 73 3.28 -11.98 -7.14
N ALA A 74 3.67 -10.84 -7.73
CA ALA A 74 3.71 -9.55 -7.05
C ALA A 74 2.33 -9.12 -6.56
N LEU A 75 1.28 -9.32 -7.37
CA LEU A 75 -0.12 -9.07 -6.99
C LEU A 75 -0.52 -9.88 -5.75
N ILE A 76 -0.28 -11.19 -5.76
CA ILE A 76 -0.66 -12.08 -4.65
C ILE A 76 0.09 -11.70 -3.36
N ILE A 77 1.39 -11.40 -3.45
CA ILE A 77 2.21 -10.99 -2.29
C ILE A 77 1.73 -9.66 -1.73
N THR A 78 1.57 -8.66 -2.60
CA THR A 78 1.18 -7.30 -2.22
C THR A 78 -0.21 -7.29 -1.61
N TYR A 79 -1.15 -8.02 -2.22
CA TYR A 79 -2.50 -8.20 -1.69
C TYR A 79 -2.46 -8.87 -0.31
N GLY A 80 -1.75 -9.99 -0.17
CA GLY A 80 -1.66 -10.71 1.09
C GLY A 80 -1.00 -9.91 2.21
N ARG A 81 -0.06 -9.02 1.88
CA ARG A 81 0.58 -8.11 2.85
C ARG A 81 -0.45 -7.20 3.52
N CYS A 82 -1.51 -6.78 2.84
CA CYS A 82 -2.56 -5.93 3.42
C CYS A 82 -3.33 -6.61 4.57
N PHE A 83 -3.30 -7.93 4.65
CA PHE A 83 -4.03 -8.75 5.63
C PHE A 83 -3.11 -9.45 6.64
N THR A 84 -1.81 -9.12 6.65
CA THR A 84 -0.86 -9.74 7.57
C THR A 84 -0.16 -8.68 8.41
N SER A 85 -0.18 -8.87 9.73
CA SER A 85 0.56 -8.02 10.65
C SER A 85 2.07 -8.23 10.46
N THR A 86 2.82 -7.14 10.36
CA THR A 86 4.28 -7.18 10.40
C THR A 86 4.78 -6.63 11.73
N ASP A 87 5.97 -7.09 12.16
CA ASP A 87 6.58 -6.60 13.39
C ASP A 87 6.72 -5.08 13.37
N GLY A 88 6.10 -4.42 14.36
CA GLY A 88 6.08 -2.97 14.49
C GLY A 88 4.93 -2.24 13.80
N ASN A 89 4.14 -2.91 12.95
CA ASN A 89 2.99 -2.31 12.27
C ASN A 89 1.69 -3.06 12.61
N ARG A 90 0.89 -2.50 13.52
CA ARG A 90 -0.37 -3.12 13.99
C ARG A 90 -1.55 -2.90 13.03
N THR A 91 -1.36 -2.13 11.98
CA THR A 91 -2.43 -1.81 11.03
C THR A 91 -2.52 -2.91 9.98
N GLN A 92 -3.65 -3.60 9.92
CA GLN A 92 -3.97 -4.61 8.93
C GLN A 92 -5.46 -4.55 8.59
N LEU A 93 -5.83 -5.11 7.44
CA LEU A 93 -7.20 -5.41 7.11
C LEU A 93 -7.59 -6.78 7.65
N GLU A 94 -8.87 -6.92 7.98
CA GLU A 94 -9.43 -8.19 8.45
C GLU A 94 -10.29 -8.82 7.35
N GLN A 95 -10.49 -10.14 7.40
CA GLN A 95 -11.39 -10.82 6.47
C GLN A 95 -12.83 -10.25 6.52
N SER A 96 -13.27 -9.80 7.69
CA SER A 96 -14.56 -9.11 7.86
C SER A 96 -14.64 -7.77 7.13
N ASP A 97 -13.52 -7.24 6.64
CA ASP A 97 -13.50 -6.04 5.82
C ASP A 97 -13.85 -6.33 4.35
N ILE A 98 -13.93 -7.60 3.92
CA ILE A 98 -14.24 -8.00 2.56
C ILE A 98 -15.77 -8.10 2.36
N PRO A 99 -16.32 -7.53 1.26
CA PRO A 99 -17.73 -7.76 0.90
C PRO A 99 -18.03 -9.26 0.72
N ALA A 100 -19.18 -9.71 1.19
CA ALA A 100 -19.51 -11.13 1.29
C ALA A 100 -19.43 -11.86 -0.06
N GLU A 101 -19.86 -11.19 -1.13
CA GLU A 101 -19.83 -11.68 -2.51
C GLU A 101 -18.40 -11.97 -3.02
N TYR A 102 -17.37 -11.37 -2.42
CA TYR A 102 -15.98 -11.51 -2.85
C TYR A 102 -15.12 -12.36 -1.90
N LEU A 103 -15.72 -12.96 -0.86
CA LEU A 103 -14.99 -13.75 0.14
C LEU A 103 -14.32 -14.98 -0.47
N GLU A 104 -14.95 -15.64 -1.45
CA GLU A 104 -14.36 -16.79 -2.12
C GLU A 104 -13.06 -16.42 -2.84
N THR A 105 -13.10 -15.34 -3.64
CA THR A 105 -11.91 -14.82 -4.36
C THR A 105 -10.81 -14.41 -3.38
N HIS A 106 -11.15 -13.69 -2.29
CA HIS A 106 -10.20 -13.35 -1.24
C HIS A 106 -9.51 -14.61 -0.67
N ASN A 107 -10.30 -15.60 -0.24
CA ASN A 107 -9.79 -16.83 0.37
C ASN A 107 -8.90 -17.60 -0.60
N ARG A 108 -9.27 -17.65 -1.88
CA ARG A 108 -8.48 -18.31 -2.92
C ARG A 108 -7.11 -17.64 -3.10
N VAL A 109 -7.06 -16.32 -3.14
CA VAL A 109 -5.81 -15.56 -3.32
C VAL A 109 -4.92 -15.66 -2.07
N MET A 110 -5.50 -15.59 -0.87
CA MET A 110 -4.78 -15.83 0.37
C MET A 110 -4.23 -17.27 0.44
N ALA A 111 -4.98 -18.25 -0.07
CA ALA A 111 -4.51 -19.62 -0.18
C ALA A 111 -3.32 -19.74 -1.15
N PHE A 112 -3.34 -19.05 -2.30
CA PHE A 112 -2.17 -19.00 -3.20
C PHE A 112 -0.96 -18.39 -2.49
N ARG A 113 -1.12 -17.26 -1.79
CA ARG A 113 -0.02 -16.66 -1.02
C ARG A 113 0.58 -17.66 -0.04
N ASN A 114 -0.25 -18.35 0.74
CA ASN A 114 0.21 -19.23 1.81
C ASN A 114 0.76 -20.56 1.29
N ARG A 115 0.16 -21.16 0.27
CA ARG A 115 0.44 -22.54 -0.16
C ARG A 115 1.22 -22.69 -1.46
N TYR A 116 1.35 -21.61 -2.23
CA TYR A 116 2.12 -21.61 -3.47
C TYR A 116 3.37 -20.75 -3.34
N ILE A 117 3.22 -19.53 -2.80
CA ILE A 117 4.34 -18.58 -2.71
C ILE A 117 5.19 -18.84 -1.46
N ALA A 118 4.56 -18.99 -0.29
CA ALA A 118 5.29 -19.15 0.97
C ALA A 118 5.77 -20.59 1.23
N HIS A 119 5.02 -21.59 0.74
CA HIS A 119 5.33 -22.99 0.88
C HIS A 119 5.14 -23.66 -0.47
N ALA A 120 6.08 -24.47 -0.97
CA ALA A 120 5.94 -25.21 -2.22
C ALA A 120 4.99 -26.42 -2.06
N SER A 121 3.77 -26.19 -1.56
CA SER A 121 2.85 -27.22 -1.06
C SER A 121 1.73 -27.58 -2.03
N GLY A 122 2.07 -27.75 -3.31
CA GLY A 122 1.18 -28.32 -4.35
C GLY A 122 0.01 -27.44 -4.81
N ALA A 123 -0.25 -26.28 -4.20
CA ALA A 123 -1.20 -25.32 -4.74
C ALA A 123 -0.53 -24.56 -5.89
N GLY A 124 -1.05 -24.63 -7.11
CA GLY A 124 -0.49 -23.89 -8.25
C GLY A 124 0.63 -24.61 -9.03
N GLU A 125 1.00 -25.83 -8.64
CA GLU A 125 1.89 -26.69 -9.42
C GLU A 125 1.24 -28.07 -9.60
N ALA A 126 1.25 -28.59 -10.82
CA ALA A 126 0.70 -29.91 -11.11
C ALA A 126 1.62 -30.65 -12.08
N SER A 127 1.72 -31.97 -11.90
CA SER A 127 2.34 -32.86 -12.86
C SER A 127 1.27 -33.80 -13.40
N TYR A 128 1.10 -33.82 -14.73
CA TYR A 128 0.24 -34.79 -15.38
C TYR A 128 1.08 -35.76 -16.22
N ASN A 129 0.75 -37.03 -16.09
CA ASN A 129 1.26 -38.07 -16.96
C ASN A 129 0.25 -38.28 -18.08
N ILE A 130 0.70 -38.11 -19.32
CA ILE A 130 -0.14 -38.34 -20.50
C ILE A 130 0.35 -39.61 -21.16
N PHE A 131 -0.55 -40.54 -21.46
CA PHE A 131 -0.26 -41.71 -22.29
C PHE A 131 -1.25 -41.81 -23.44
N GLY A 132 -0.76 -42.23 -24.60
CA GLY A 132 -1.56 -42.41 -25.80
C GLY A 132 -2.08 -43.85 -25.88
N LEU A 133 -3.39 -44.00 -26.13
CA LEU A 133 -4.00 -45.29 -26.41
C LEU A 133 -4.25 -45.44 -27.91
N TYR A 134 -4.11 -46.67 -28.42
CA TYR A 134 -4.55 -46.97 -29.78
C TYR A 134 -6.08 -46.87 -29.88
N PRO A 135 -6.65 -46.10 -30.83
CA PRO A 135 -8.08 -45.77 -30.84
C PRO A 135 -8.98 -46.95 -31.27
N ASN A 136 -8.40 -48.14 -31.52
CA ASN A 136 -9.16 -49.32 -31.89
C ASN A 136 -9.59 -50.11 -30.65
N LYS A 137 -10.90 -50.12 -30.37
CA LYS A 137 -11.48 -50.83 -29.21
C LYS A 137 -11.26 -52.35 -29.23
N LYS A 138 -11.00 -52.96 -30.40
CA LYS A 138 -10.70 -54.39 -30.56
C LYS A 138 -9.22 -54.74 -30.40
N CYS A 139 -8.33 -53.74 -30.50
CA CYS A 139 -6.89 -53.90 -30.34
C CYS A 139 -6.39 -52.87 -29.32
N LYS A 140 -6.53 -53.17 -28.03
CA LYS A 140 -6.19 -52.23 -26.96
C LYS A 140 -4.69 -52.28 -26.70
N GLN A 141 -3.99 -51.19 -26.96
CA GLN A 141 -2.56 -51.05 -26.66
C GLN A 141 -2.21 -49.61 -26.26
N ILE A 142 -1.19 -49.46 -25.42
CA ILE A 142 -0.55 -48.18 -25.12
C ILE A 142 0.48 -47.92 -26.23
N LEU A 143 0.37 -46.76 -26.88
CA LEU A 143 1.26 -46.39 -27.99
C LEU A 143 2.48 -45.62 -27.49
N THR A 144 2.30 -44.77 -26.48
CA THR A 144 3.33 -43.87 -25.97
C THR A 144 3.00 -43.44 -24.56
N ILE A 145 4.03 -43.09 -23.80
CA ILE A 145 3.92 -42.42 -22.51
C ILE A 145 4.77 -41.16 -22.63
N ALA A 146 4.15 -40.00 -22.51
CA ALA A 146 4.86 -38.72 -22.49
C ALA A 146 5.62 -38.58 -21.17
N ALA A 147 6.74 -37.87 -21.21
CA ALA A 147 7.40 -37.43 -19.98
C ALA A 147 6.41 -36.59 -19.13
N PRO A 148 6.52 -36.61 -17.80
CA PRO A 148 5.63 -35.84 -16.94
C PRO A 148 5.64 -34.36 -17.33
N HIS A 149 4.48 -33.82 -17.69
CA HIS A 149 4.34 -32.40 -17.98
C HIS A 149 4.09 -31.65 -16.69
N TYR A 150 4.96 -30.68 -16.41
CA TYR A 150 4.87 -29.83 -15.24
C TYR A 150 4.19 -28.51 -15.59
N PHE A 151 3.13 -28.20 -14.87
CA PHE A 151 2.32 -27.00 -15.02
C PHE A 151 2.49 -26.13 -13.79
N ARG A 152 2.64 -24.82 -14.02
CA ARG A 152 2.63 -23.80 -12.98
C ARG A 152 1.46 -22.86 -13.18
N LEU A 153 0.98 -22.27 -12.09
CA LEU A 153 0.06 -21.15 -12.12
C LEU A 153 0.69 -20.06 -12.99
N SER A 154 0.09 -19.78 -14.15
CA SER A 154 0.56 -18.78 -15.11
C SER A 154 -0.10 -17.41 -14.91
N GLY A 155 -1.16 -17.35 -14.12
CA GLY A 155 -1.96 -16.14 -13.90
C GLY A 155 -3.17 -16.36 -13.00
N ILE A 156 -3.92 -15.29 -12.76
CA ILE A 156 -5.25 -15.31 -12.13
C ILE A 156 -6.29 -15.16 -13.24
N GLY A 157 -7.35 -15.96 -13.21
CA GLY A 157 -8.42 -15.90 -14.22
C GLY A 157 -9.19 -14.57 -14.21
N PRO A 158 -9.82 -14.18 -15.33
CA PRO A 158 -10.39 -12.85 -15.53
C PRO A 158 -11.48 -12.49 -14.51
N GLU A 159 -12.33 -13.44 -14.13
CA GLU A 159 -13.36 -13.24 -13.09
C GLU A 159 -12.73 -12.88 -11.74
N ASN A 160 -11.74 -13.66 -11.29
CA ASN A 160 -11.01 -13.39 -10.06
C ASN A 160 -10.23 -12.05 -10.12
N LEU A 161 -9.73 -11.65 -11.29
CA LEU A 161 -9.08 -10.34 -11.48
C LEU A 161 -10.08 -9.18 -11.35
N ASN A 162 -11.31 -9.34 -11.85
CA ASN A 162 -12.37 -8.35 -11.68
C ASN A 162 -12.76 -8.21 -10.21
N ASP A 163 -13.01 -9.33 -9.53
CA ASP A 163 -13.32 -9.36 -8.11
C ASP A 163 -12.21 -8.71 -7.28
N LEU A 164 -10.94 -9.07 -7.53
CA LEU A 164 -9.81 -8.46 -6.83
C LEU A 164 -9.73 -6.95 -7.05
N LYS A 165 -10.10 -6.45 -8.22
CA LYS A 165 -10.16 -5.01 -8.49
C LYS A 165 -11.26 -4.35 -7.66
N SER A 166 -12.47 -4.93 -7.65
CA SER A 166 -13.60 -4.46 -6.85
C SER A 166 -13.28 -4.46 -5.35
N ILE A 167 -12.65 -5.52 -4.85
CA ILE A 167 -12.17 -5.60 -3.46
C ILE A 167 -11.16 -4.48 -3.18
N SER A 168 -10.16 -4.30 -4.06
CA SER A 168 -9.09 -3.31 -3.87
C SER A 168 -9.65 -1.90 -3.81
N GLU A 169 -10.53 -1.53 -4.73
CA GLU A 169 -11.19 -0.22 -4.76
C GLU A 169 -12.06 0.04 -3.52
N TYR A 170 -12.81 -0.98 -3.07
CA TYR A 170 -13.61 -0.89 -1.85
C TYR A 170 -12.72 -0.65 -0.62
N LEU A 171 -11.65 -1.44 -0.47
CA LEU A 171 -10.75 -1.35 0.68
C LEU A 171 -9.93 -0.07 0.68
N GLN A 172 -9.56 0.47 -0.49
CA GLN A 172 -8.91 1.78 -0.59
C GLN A 172 -9.79 2.90 -0.01
N LYS A 173 -11.10 2.91 -0.34
CA LYS A 173 -12.06 3.87 0.23
C LYS A 173 -12.13 3.73 1.75
N LYS A 174 -12.19 2.50 2.26
CA LYS A 174 -12.20 2.21 3.69
C LYS A 174 -10.92 2.67 4.39
N CYS A 175 -9.76 2.45 3.79
CA CYS A 175 -8.47 2.94 4.30
C CYS A 175 -8.46 4.47 4.38
N LYS A 176 -8.96 5.17 3.35
CA LYS A 176 -9.08 6.64 3.36
C LYS A 176 -9.93 7.13 4.53
N THR A 177 -11.08 6.50 4.81
CA THR A 177 -11.90 6.84 5.97
C THR A 177 -11.16 6.63 7.30
N LYS A 178 -10.37 5.56 7.43
CA LYS A 178 -9.56 5.31 8.64
C LYS A 178 -8.40 6.29 8.78
N MET A 179 -7.77 6.69 7.67
CA MET A 179 -6.76 7.76 7.62
C MET A 179 -7.34 9.08 8.11
N GLU A 180 -8.49 9.49 7.57
CA GLU A 180 -9.15 10.74 7.97
C GLU A 180 -9.43 10.78 9.48
N LYS A 181 -9.95 9.69 10.04
CA LYS A 181 -10.16 9.58 11.50
C LYS A 181 -8.86 9.76 12.29
N CYS A 182 -7.76 9.14 11.85
CA CYS A 182 -6.47 9.32 12.50
C CYS A 182 -5.99 10.77 12.39
N PHE A 183 -6.16 11.40 11.23
CA PHE A 183 -5.77 12.78 10.98
C PHE A 183 -6.55 13.76 11.87
N GLN A 184 -7.86 13.60 11.98
CA GLN A 184 -8.68 14.44 12.86
C GLN A 184 -8.26 14.36 14.33
N GLU A 185 -7.87 13.17 14.82
CA GLU A 185 -7.34 13.03 16.18
C GLU A 185 -5.94 13.63 16.36
N ILE A 186 -5.11 13.63 15.32
CA ILE A 186 -3.82 14.35 15.30
C ILE A 186 -4.08 15.86 15.41
N VAL A 187 -4.96 16.40 14.55
CA VAL A 187 -5.32 17.82 14.52
C VAL A 187 -5.85 18.29 15.87
N LYS A 188 -6.81 17.55 16.46
CA LYS A 188 -7.32 17.86 17.81
C LYS A 188 -6.21 17.91 18.87
N LYS A 189 -5.27 16.96 18.83
CA LYS A 189 -4.16 16.93 19.80
C LYS A 189 -3.23 18.10 19.62
N ILE A 190 -2.91 18.48 18.38
CA ILE A 190 -2.03 19.61 18.09
C ILE A 190 -2.69 20.92 18.52
N HIS A 191 -3.99 21.12 18.27
CA HIS A 191 -4.71 22.32 18.70
C HIS A 191 -4.77 22.51 20.22
N ASN A 192 -4.61 21.42 21.00
CA ASN A 192 -4.61 21.47 22.46
C ASN A 192 -3.20 21.62 23.05
N LEU A 193 -2.15 21.77 22.23
CA LEU A 193 -0.80 22.04 22.71
C LEU A 193 -0.66 23.52 23.09
N ASN A 194 0.11 23.78 24.14
CA ASN A 194 0.49 25.13 24.53
C ASN A 194 1.51 25.68 23.51
N LEU A 195 1.14 26.74 22.80
CA LEU A 195 2.01 27.34 21.78
C LEU A 195 3.34 27.81 22.37
N ASP A 196 3.34 28.42 23.55
CA ASP A 196 4.56 28.96 24.16
C ASP A 196 5.60 27.84 24.38
N GLU A 197 5.17 26.68 24.89
CA GLU A 197 6.02 25.49 25.07
C GLU A 197 6.56 24.93 23.73
N LEU A 198 5.80 25.09 22.64
CA LEU A 198 6.29 24.69 21.31
C LEU A 198 7.41 25.61 20.84
N TYR A 199 7.28 26.92 21.07
CA TYR A 199 8.29 27.92 20.69
C TYR A 199 9.58 27.81 21.51
N GLU A 200 9.52 27.31 22.74
CA GLU A 200 10.74 27.02 23.54
C GLU A 200 11.70 26.05 22.85
N ASN A 201 11.19 25.17 21.96
CA ASN A 201 12.04 24.25 21.17
C ASN A 201 12.95 24.97 20.17
N PHE A 202 12.76 26.27 19.97
CA PHE A 202 13.50 27.10 19.02
C PHE A 202 14.13 28.34 19.67
N ALA A 203 14.28 28.35 21.00
CA ALA A 203 14.79 29.52 21.73
C ALA A 203 16.20 29.97 21.29
N ASP A 204 17.01 29.04 20.78
CA ASP A 204 18.38 29.30 20.29
C ASP A 204 18.45 29.62 18.77
N GLU A 205 17.33 29.61 18.06
CA GLU A 205 17.27 29.88 16.62
C GLU A 205 17.26 31.39 16.34
N ASN A 206 18.20 31.85 15.53
CA ASN A 206 18.34 33.27 15.17
C ASN A 206 17.46 33.62 13.96
N LEU A 207 16.14 33.62 14.15
CA LEU A 207 15.18 34.02 13.11
C LEU A 207 14.99 35.54 13.05
N ASP A 208 14.69 36.03 11.85
CA ASP A 208 14.28 37.42 11.60
C ASP A 208 12.95 37.72 12.31
N GLN A 209 13.03 38.34 13.49
CA GLN A 209 11.85 38.72 14.29
C GLN A 209 10.96 39.77 13.61
N ASN A 210 11.43 40.42 12.54
CA ASN A 210 10.65 41.37 11.76
C ASN A 210 9.95 40.71 10.58
N TYR A 211 10.07 39.40 10.41
CA TYR A 211 9.37 38.68 9.36
C TYR A 211 7.92 38.40 9.75
N PHE A 212 7.01 39.18 9.15
CA PHE A 212 5.57 38.97 9.24
C PHE A 212 5.03 38.47 7.89
N PRO A 213 4.93 37.15 7.68
CA PRO A 213 4.33 36.62 6.46
C PRO A 213 2.91 37.16 6.30
N ARG A 214 2.59 37.63 5.08
CA ARG A 214 1.22 38.05 4.77
C ARG A 214 0.41 36.79 4.46
N PHE A 215 -0.33 36.33 5.45
CA PHE A 215 -1.32 35.27 5.29
C PHE A 215 -2.52 35.77 4.49
N THR A 216 -2.42 35.83 3.17
CA THR A 216 -3.60 35.99 2.31
C THR A 216 -4.37 34.67 2.27
N PRO A 217 -5.71 34.66 2.39
CA PRO A 217 -6.47 33.44 2.17
C PRO A 217 -6.16 32.86 0.78
N GLY A 218 -5.85 31.57 0.74
CA GLY A 218 -5.43 30.91 -0.50
C GLY A 218 -4.80 29.55 -0.28
N GLU A 219 -4.46 28.91 -1.40
CA GLU A 219 -3.74 27.65 -1.44
C GLU A 219 -2.23 27.90 -1.46
N TYR A 220 -1.56 27.50 -0.38
CA TYR A 220 -0.10 27.57 -0.27
C TYR A 220 0.50 26.21 -0.56
N LYS A 221 1.51 26.16 -1.45
CA LYS A 221 2.32 24.96 -1.62
C LYS A 221 3.40 24.93 -0.54
N LEU A 222 3.23 24.05 0.43
CA LEU A 222 4.35 23.61 1.26
C LEU A 222 5.11 22.54 0.48
N HIS A 223 6.40 22.77 0.29
CA HIS A 223 7.28 21.76 -0.24
C HIS A 223 7.73 20.84 0.89
N GLU A 224 7.15 19.64 0.96
CA GLU A 224 7.56 18.59 1.89
C GLU A 224 8.79 17.87 1.30
N PHE A 225 9.87 17.70 2.06
CA PHE A 225 11.06 17.03 1.54
C PHE A 225 11.60 15.94 2.47
N THR A 226 11.26 14.68 2.16
CA THR A 226 12.28 13.62 2.06
C THR A 226 11.84 12.38 1.23
N LEU A 227 12.76 11.91 0.37
CA LEU A 227 12.80 10.69 -0.48
C LEU A 227 11.93 10.55 -1.74
N HIS A 228 10.81 11.26 -1.90
CA HIS A 228 10.11 11.36 -3.19
C HIS A 228 10.02 12.83 -3.66
N PRO A 229 10.56 13.19 -4.85
CA PRO A 229 10.70 14.59 -5.29
C PRO A 229 9.43 15.42 -5.44
N ASP A 230 8.23 14.82 -5.39
CA ASP A 230 7.01 15.45 -5.93
C ASP A 230 5.85 15.58 -4.94
N THR A 231 6.12 15.61 -3.63
CA THR A 231 5.05 15.76 -2.63
C THR A 231 4.89 17.23 -2.24
N SER A 232 3.92 17.92 -2.85
CA SER A 232 3.48 19.25 -2.41
C SER A 232 2.27 19.12 -1.50
N VAL A 233 2.32 19.69 -0.30
CA VAL A 233 1.17 19.79 0.60
C VAL A 233 0.51 21.15 0.39
N THR A 234 -0.74 21.16 -0.03
CA THR A 234 -1.51 22.41 -0.14
C THR A 234 -2.12 22.75 1.21
N VAL A 235 -1.75 23.89 1.79
CA VAL A 235 -2.38 24.42 3.00
C VAL A 235 -3.38 25.50 2.62
N ASN A 236 -4.61 25.35 3.09
CA ASN A 236 -5.64 26.37 2.98
C ASN A 236 -5.59 27.25 4.22
N VAL A 237 -5.13 28.49 4.06
CA VAL A 237 -5.23 29.51 5.11
C VAL A 237 -6.62 30.12 5.04
N LYS A 238 -7.45 29.90 6.07
CA LYS A 238 -8.75 30.54 6.23
C LYS A 238 -8.62 31.67 7.25
N GLN A 239 -9.25 32.81 6.95
CA GLN A 239 -9.43 33.92 7.90
C GLN A 239 -10.35 33.51 9.06
#